data_AF-A0A520V9H4-F1
#
_entry.id   AF-A0A520V9H4-F1
#
_cell.length_a   1.000
_cell.length_b   1.000
_cell.length_c   1.000
_cell.angle_alpha   90.00
_cell.angle_beta   90.00
_cell.angle_gamma   90.00
#
_symmetry.space_group_name_H-M   'P 1'
#
loop_
_entity.id
_entity.type
_entity.pdbx_description
1 polymer ?
#
loop_
_entity_poly.entity_id
_entity_poly.type
_entity_poly.pdbx_seq_one_letter_code
_entity_poly.pdbx_strand_id
1 'polypeptide(L)'
;MNKEKLFFKISELEELTGITSTKIRYWTKKYKELNSQLRETPNSTHKLYHKDSIEIIITIDKYLKNINILSSKDNINQKLHNKLSSQIETVVKLKKIRDRLKNLLAVNS
;
A
#
# COMPACT_ATOMS: atom_id res chain seq x y z
N MET A 1 38.99 -15.88 2.40
CA MET A 1 38.13 -15.43 1.29
C MET A 1 36.79 -16.14 1.43
N ASN A 2 35.81 -15.52 2.08
CA ASN A 2 34.50 -16.14 2.30
C ASN A 2 33.78 -16.25 0.95
N LYS A 3 33.54 -17.47 0.47
CA LYS A 3 32.66 -17.71 -0.68
C LYS A 3 31.25 -17.36 -0.24
N GLU A 4 30.81 -16.14 -0.53
CA GLU A 4 29.42 -15.75 -0.33
C GLU A 4 28.53 -16.66 -1.17
N LYS A 5 27.50 -17.22 -0.53
CA LYS A 5 26.50 -18.05 -1.21
C LYS A 5 25.77 -17.20 -2.24
N LEU A 6 25.82 -17.62 -3.51
CA LEU A 6 25.21 -16.88 -4.62
C LEU A 6 23.77 -17.27 -4.91
N PHE A 7 23.33 -18.45 -4.46
CA PHE A 7 22.03 -19.01 -4.82
C PHE A 7 21.26 -19.48 -3.59
N PHE A 8 20.00 -19.10 -3.51
CA PHE A 8 19.13 -19.30 -2.34
C PHE A 8 17.88 -20.07 -2.72
N LYS A 9 17.44 -20.96 -1.84
CA LYS A 9 16.09 -21.52 -1.90
C LYS A 9 15.08 -20.46 -1.50
N ILE A 10 13.82 -20.64 -1.90
CA ILE A 10 12.77 -19.69 -1.55
C ILE A 10 12.53 -19.58 -0.04
N SER A 11 12.73 -20.66 0.72
CA SER A 11 12.66 -20.65 2.19
C SER A 11 13.75 -19.76 2.80
N GLU A 12 14.94 -19.76 2.22
CA GLU A 12 16.04 -18.91 2.68
C GLU A 12 15.79 -17.44 2.33
N LEU A 13 15.19 -17.16 1.18
CA LEU A 13 14.75 -15.81 0.86
C LEU A 13 13.67 -15.31 1.83
N GLU A 14 12.76 -16.18 2.26
CA GLU A 14 11.75 -15.85 3.26
C GLU A 14 12.37 -15.48 4.60
N GLU A 15 13.35 -16.26 5.07
CA GLU A 15 14.12 -15.94 6.29
C GLU A 15 14.89 -14.62 6.16
N LEU A 16 15.54 -14.37 5.02
CA LEU A 16 16.38 -13.18 4.82
C LEU A 16 15.59 -11.89 4.59
N THR A 17 14.43 -11.99 3.94
CA THR A 17 13.64 -10.79 3.54
C THR A 17 12.44 -10.55 4.45
N GLY A 18 12.03 -11.54 5.25
CA GLY A 18 10.78 -11.52 6.02
C GLY A 18 9.52 -11.59 5.14
N ILE A 19 9.67 -11.90 3.86
CA ILE A 19 8.57 -11.99 2.90
C ILE A 19 8.21 -13.45 2.64
N THR A 20 6.92 -13.77 2.77
CA THR A 20 6.48 -15.16 2.63
C THR A 20 6.79 -15.76 1.26
N SER A 21 7.15 -17.05 1.24
CA SER A 21 7.43 -17.78 0.00
C SER A 21 6.30 -17.67 -1.04
N THR A 22 5.04 -17.59 -0.60
CA THR A 22 3.88 -17.40 -1.49
C THR A 22 3.92 -16.05 -2.19
N LYS A 23 4.25 -14.97 -1.46
CA LYS A 23 4.36 -13.62 -2.03
C LYS A 23 5.57 -13.52 -2.96
N ILE A 24 6.70 -14.13 -2.58
CA ILE A 24 7.90 -14.23 -3.44
C ILE A 24 7.57 -14.97 -4.73
N ARG A 25 6.86 -16.11 -4.69
CA ARG A 25 6.41 -16.84 -5.91
C ARG A 25 5.55 -15.97 -6.81
N TYR A 26 4.59 -15.26 -6.23
CA TYR A 26 3.73 -14.35 -6.98
C TYR A 26 4.54 -13.23 -7.64
N TRP A 27 5.45 -12.59 -6.89
CA TRP A 27 6.34 -11.54 -7.40
C TRP A 27 7.29 -12.05 -8.48
N THR A 28 7.80 -13.27 -8.34
CA THR A 28 8.68 -13.90 -9.35
C THR A 28 7.97 -14.09 -10.69
N LYS A 29 6.64 -14.31 -10.68
CA LYS A 29 5.84 -14.39 -11.91
C LYS A 29 5.49 -13.01 -12.47
N LYS A 30 5.35 -12.01 -11.60
CA LYS A 30 4.86 -10.68 -11.94
C LYS A 30 5.94 -9.71 -12.41
N TYR A 31 7.12 -9.75 -11.78
CA TYR A 31 8.20 -8.79 -12.00
C TYR A 31 9.37 -9.46 -12.72
N LYS A 32 9.68 -8.95 -13.92
CA LYS A 32 10.68 -9.53 -14.82
C LYS A 32 12.08 -9.50 -14.21
N GLU A 33 12.38 -8.48 -13.42
CA GLU A 33 13.64 -8.28 -12.73
C GLU A 33 13.89 -9.37 -11.70
N LEU A 34 12.86 -9.77 -10.96
CA LEU A 34 12.98 -10.90 -10.01
C LEU A 34 13.00 -12.23 -10.75
N ASN A 35 12.24 -12.35 -11.84
CA ASN A 35 12.22 -13.55 -12.67
C ASN A 35 13.57 -13.85 -13.30
N SER A 36 14.29 -12.82 -13.78
CA SER A 36 15.60 -13.00 -14.41
C SER A 36 16.69 -13.52 -13.46
N GLN A 37 16.47 -13.40 -12.14
CA GLN A 37 17.36 -13.96 -11.12
C GLN A 37 17.06 -15.42 -10.78
N LEU A 38 15.98 -15.97 -11.34
CA LEU A 38 15.56 -17.34 -11.14
C LEU A 38 16.39 -18.28 -12.01
N ARG A 39 17.09 -19.21 -11.39
CA ARG A 39 17.74 -20.33 -12.06
C ARG A 39 16.82 -21.54 -12.02
N GLU A 40 16.30 -21.90 -13.19
CA GLU A 40 15.63 -23.17 -13.42
C GLU A 40 16.64 -24.14 -14.04
N THR A 41 16.87 -25.28 -13.41
CA THR A 41 17.74 -26.31 -13.99
C THR A 41 16.84 -27.30 -14.71
N PRO A 42 17.11 -27.64 -16.00
CA PRO A 42 16.41 -28.72 -16.65
C PRO A 42 16.52 -29.97 -15.78
N ASN A 43 15.39 -30.58 -15.44
CA ASN A 43 15.26 -31.77 -14.57
C ASN A 43 15.35 -31.55 -13.04
N SER A 44 15.42 -30.31 -12.55
CA SER A 44 15.32 -30.02 -11.11
C SER A 44 13.96 -29.42 -10.76
N THR A 45 13.29 -29.98 -9.76
CA THR A 45 12.08 -29.38 -9.16
C THR A 45 12.42 -28.16 -8.31
N HIS A 46 13.70 -27.99 -7.95
CA HIS A 46 14.14 -26.92 -7.07
C HIS A 46 14.56 -25.70 -7.86
N LYS A 47 13.81 -24.61 -7.65
CA LYS A 47 14.14 -23.27 -8.13
C LYS A 47 15.12 -22.60 -7.16
N LEU A 48 16.16 -21.99 -7.71
CA LEU A 48 17.14 -21.23 -6.96
C LEU A 48 17.16 -19.78 -7.43
N TYR A 49 17.37 -18.88 -6.49
CA TYR A 49 17.36 -17.45 -6.69
C TYR A 49 18.76 -16.89 -6.52
N HIS A 50 19.24 -16.10 -7.48
CA HIS A 50 20.52 -15.41 -7.32
C HIS A 50 20.45 -14.42 -6.14
N LYS A 51 21.60 -14.10 -5.52
CA LYS A 51 21.69 -13.18 -4.37
C LYS A 51 20.99 -11.84 -4.60
N ASP A 52 21.02 -11.34 -5.83
CA ASP A 52 20.41 -10.06 -6.21
C ASP A 52 18.88 -10.07 -6.04
N SER A 53 18.26 -11.27 -6.00
CA SER A 53 16.84 -11.43 -5.69
C SER A 53 16.46 -10.83 -4.34
N ILE A 54 17.37 -10.85 -3.36
CA ILE A 54 17.13 -10.32 -2.00
C ILE A 54 16.82 -8.82 -2.09
N GLU A 55 17.68 -8.06 -2.78
CA GLU A 55 17.53 -6.62 -2.93
C GLU A 55 16.29 -6.25 -3.75
N ILE A 56 16.01 -7.01 -4.81
CA ILE A 56 14.82 -6.83 -5.64
C ILE A 56 13.54 -7.05 -4.81
N ILE A 57 13.48 -8.11 -3.99
CA ILE A 57 12.34 -8.42 -3.11
C ILE A 57 12.12 -7.29 -2.09
N ILE A 58 13.19 -6.80 -1.45
CA ILE A 58 13.12 -5.70 -0.50
C ILE A 58 12.61 -4.42 -1.18
N THR A 59 13.07 -4.16 -2.40
CA THR A 59 12.66 -2.98 -3.17
C THR A 59 11.18 -3.03 -3.55
N ILE A 60 10.71 -4.19 -4.03
CA ILE A 60 9.28 -4.42 -4.32
C ILE A 60 8.44 -4.17 -3.06
N ASP A 61 8.85 -4.69 -1.91
CA ASP A 61 8.10 -4.54 -0.66
C ASP A 61 8.01 -3.08 -0.21
N LYS A 62 9.13 -2.34 -0.24
CA LYS A 62 9.18 -0.91 0.08
C LYS A 62 8.26 -0.11 -0.84
N TYR A 63 8.31 -0.38 -2.15
CA TYR A 63 7.49 0.33 -3.12
C TYR A 63 5.99 0.10 -2.87
N LEU A 64 5.57 -1.15 -2.65
CA LEU A 64 4.16 -1.47 -2.38
C LEU A 64 3.66 -0.87 -1.06
N LYS A 65 4.51 -0.87 -0.01
CA LYS A 65 4.18 -0.18 1.26
C LYS A 65 4.00 1.32 1.06
N ASN A 66 4.86 1.96 0.26
CA ASN A 66 4.74 3.38 -0.04
C ASN A 66 3.44 3.70 -0.82
N ILE A 67 3.08 2.89 -1.81
CA ILE A 67 1.80 3.03 -2.52
C ILE A 67 0.62 2.92 -1.56
N ASN A 68 0.63 1.94 -0.65
CA ASN A 68 -0.45 1.77 0.31
C ASN A 68 -0.57 2.98 1.25
N ILE A 69 0.55 3.57 1.66
CA ILE A 69 0.55 4.80 2.47
C ILE A 69 -0.04 5.97 1.69
N LEU A 70 0.37 6.16 0.43
CA LEU A 70 -0.14 7.24 -0.43
C LEU A 70 -1.65 7.09 -0.65
N SER A 71 -2.12 5.90 -1.04
CA SER A 71 -3.54 5.60 -1.21
C SER A 71 -4.32 5.78 0.10
N SER A 72 -3.74 5.43 1.25
CA SER A 72 -4.37 5.64 2.55
C SER A 72 -4.48 7.12 2.90
N LYS A 73 -3.46 7.94 2.58
CA LYS A 73 -3.50 9.40 2.77
C LYS A 73 -4.59 10.05 1.93
N ASP A 74 -4.74 9.63 0.68
CA ASP A 74 -5.79 10.14 -0.21
C ASP A 74 -7.20 9.83 0.34
N ASN A 75 -7.39 8.61 0.84
CA ASN A 75 -8.63 8.20 1.50
C ASN A 75 -8.91 8.99 2.79
N ILE A 76 -7.88 9.30 3.58
CA ILE A 76 -8.00 10.12 4.80
C ILE A 76 -8.38 11.56 4.42
N ASN A 77 -7.72 12.15 3.42
CA ASN A 77 -8.02 13.49 2.93
C ASN A 77 -9.45 13.61 2.41
N GLN A 78 -9.93 12.60 1.68
CA GLN A 78 -11.30 12.57 1.17
C GLN A 78 -12.33 12.46 2.31
N LYS A 79 -12.09 11.60 3.31
CA LYS A 79 -12.97 11.48 4.48
C LYS A 79 -13.00 12.78 5.31
N LEU A 80 -11.85 13.42 5.49
CA LEU A 80 -11.75 14.71 6.18
C LEU A 80 -12.50 15.80 5.42
N HIS A 81 -12.30 15.90 4.11
CA HIS A 81 -13.00 16.86 3.26
C HIS A 81 -14.52 16.69 3.35
N ASN A 82 -15.01 15.45 3.26
CA ASN A 82 -16.45 15.16 3.36
C ASN A 82 -17.02 15.54 4.73
N LYS A 83 -16.30 15.24 5.82
CA LYS A 83 -16.71 15.63 7.17
C LYS A 83 -16.75 17.15 7.33
N LEU A 84 -15.74 17.86 6.84
CA LEU A 84 -15.70 19.32 6.90
C LEU A 84 -16.85 19.96 6.11
N SER A 85 -17.10 19.46 4.89
CA SER A 85 -18.20 19.93 4.03
C SER A 85 -19.57 19.75 4.72
N SER A 86 -19.82 18.60 5.34
CA SER A 86 -21.07 18.34 6.06
C SER A 86 -21.29 19.27 7.27
N GLN A 87 -20.21 19.64 7.97
CA GLN A 87 -20.29 20.59 9.09
C GLN A 87 -20.63 22.00 8.61
N ILE A 88 -20.00 22.44 7.51
CA ILE A 88 -20.29 23.74 6.89
C ILE A 88 -21.76 23.81 6.45
N GLU A 89 -22.27 22.77 5.78
CA GLU A 89 -23.68 22.71 5.36
C GLU A 89 -24.65 22.79 6.55
N THR A 90 -24.33 22.09 7.64
CA THR A 90 -25.14 22.10 8.87
C THR A 90 -25.20 23.50 9.47
N VAL A 91 -24.05 24.18 9.57
CA VAL A 91 -23.99 25.57 10.07
C VAL A 91 -24.80 26.51 9.18
N VAL A 92 -24.71 26.37 7.86
CA VAL A 92 -25.50 27.18 6.91
C VAL A 92 -27.00 26.96 7.10
N LYS A 93 -27.45 25.71 7.25
CA LYS A 93 -28.87 25.40 7.53
C LYS A 93 -29.33 26.00 8.85
N LEU A 94 -28.55 25.87 9.91
CA LEU A 94 -28.86 26.44 11.23
C LEU A 94 -28.97 27.98 11.18
N LYS A 95 -28.07 28.65 10.46
CA LYS A 95 -28.16 30.11 10.24
C LYS A 95 -29.47 30.49 9.55
N LYS A 96 -29.84 29.78 8.47
CA LYS A 96 -31.12 30.03 7.77
C LYS A 96 -32.34 29.84 8.66
N ILE A 97 -32.34 28.80 9.51
CA ILE A 97 -33.42 28.56 10.47
C ILE A 97 -33.50 29.70 11.49
N ARG A 98 -32.37 30.07 12.08
CA ARG A 98 -32.30 31.19 13.03
C ARG A 98 -32.81 32.50 12.42
N ASP A 99 -32.40 32.80 11.19
CA ASP A 99 -32.80 34.05 10.54
C ASP A 99 -34.30 34.06 10.20
N ARG A 100 -34.86 32.91 9.79
CA ARG A 100 -36.32 32.74 9.65
C ARG A 100 -37.07 32.98 10.96
N LEU A 101 -36.59 32.40 12.07
CA LEU A 101 -37.22 32.58 13.38
C LEU A 101 -37.19 34.05 13.82
N LYS A 102 -36.07 34.75 13.61
CA LYS A 102 -35.98 36.19 13.88
C LYS A 102 -36.98 37.01 13.06
N ASN A 103 -37.12 36.70 11.77
CA ASN A 103 -38.09 37.40 10.92
C ASN A 103 -39.53 37.16 11.38
N LEU A 104 -39.88 35.95 11.81
CA LEU A 104 -41.22 35.65 12.35
C LEU A 104 -41.52 36.40 13.65
N LEU A 105 -40.51 36.56 14.51
CA LEU A 105 -40.65 37.33 15.75
C LEU A 105 -40.81 38.83 15.45
N ALA A 106 -40.08 39.37 14.48
CA ALA A 106 -40.12 40.78 14.11
C ALA A 106 -41.41 41.20 13.36
N VAL A 107 -42.10 40.27 12.71
CA VAL A 107 -43.38 40.53 12.01
C VAL A 107 -44.58 40.48 12.95
N ASN A 108 -44.45 39.85 14.11
CA ASN A 108 -45.52 39.69 15.11
C ASN A 108 -45.41 40.65 16.32
N SER A 109 -44.52 41.64 16.23
CA SER A 109 -44.27 42.69 17.24
C SER A 109 -44.50 44.06 16.62
#